data_AF-A0A370GMQ8-F1
#
_entry.id   AF-A0A370GMQ8-F1
#
_cell.length_a   1.000
_cell.length_b   1.000
_cell.length_c   1.000
_cell.angle_alpha   90.00
_cell.angle_beta   90.00
_cell.angle_gamma   90.00
#
_symmetry.space_group_name_H-M   'P 1'
#
loop_
_entity.id
_entity.type
_entity.pdbx_description
1 polymer ?
#
loop_
_entity_poly.entity_id
_entity_poly.type
_entity_poly.pdbx_seq_one_letter_code
_entity_poly.pdbx_strand_id
1 'polypeptide(L)'
;MTQQWEFSSLAFLVLCDRYRSGSVPRPLLFETDEDVTVDEMDRRRRDMWESLQDRLDGSFDGVIEVMRAPEVYVQVRSWDEHDRSNKDKQLRVHIARSGALGYVFEQAPGKLTWDSPMVTVTECDPSDLGSKVVASLPSVAAGRLPDIPVVTDPAEHITPAWRDSLIWDDVDERPVAQTQRFFQQPADLTGAIAVVQGRSKYGPRGILETNLMWRDIPGDGRYVMSLDESPVAVATGPRELAVRIQRDIDQLLERLETHWESGRPEDRY
;
A
#
# COMPACT_ATOMS: atom_id res chain seq x y z
N MET A 1 25.76 -1.79 -0.98
CA MET A 1 25.30 -1.45 0.38
C MET A 1 24.00 -0.71 0.22
N THR A 2 22.97 -1.07 0.97
CA THR A 2 21.66 -0.41 0.91
C THR A 2 21.66 0.77 1.88
N GLN A 3 21.33 1.97 1.40
CA GLN A 3 21.24 3.14 2.27
C GLN A 3 19.90 3.18 2.99
N GLN A 4 19.91 3.68 4.23
CA GLN A 4 18.75 3.78 5.09
C GLN A 4 18.80 5.09 5.87
N TRP A 5 17.65 5.76 5.96
CA TRP A 5 17.46 7.00 6.70
C TRP A 5 16.27 6.86 7.64
N GLU A 6 16.42 7.37 8.87
CA GLU A 6 15.38 7.37 9.88
C GLU A 6 14.96 8.80 10.20
N PHE A 7 13.65 9.03 10.22
CA PHE A 7 13.07 10.34 10.47
C PHE A 7 12.08 10.29 11.63
N SER A 8 12.18 11.28 12.52
CA SER A 8 11.09 11.58 13.44
C SER A 8 9.88 12.14 12.68
N SER A 9 8.72 12.19 13.35
CA SER A 9 7.51 12.74 12.75
C SER A 9 7.70 14.18 12.27
N LEU A 10 8.27 15.06 13.09
CA LEU A 10 8.53 16.44 12.70
C LEU A 10 9.49 16.52 11.51
N ALA A 11 10.57 15.74 11.52
CA ALA A 11 11.55 15.73 10.44
C ALA A 11 10.92 15.31 9.10
N PHE A 12 10.12 14.24 9.10
CA PHE A 12 9.47 13.75 7.89
C PHE A 12 8.39 14.71 7.37
N LEU A 13 7.64 15.36 8.27
CA LEU A 13 6.65 16.37 7.90
C LEU A 13 7.31 17.62 7.30
N VAL A 14 8.43 18.08 7.83
CA VAL A 14 9.21 19.18 7.24
C VAL A 14 9.67 18.82 5.83
N LEU A 15 10.13 17.59 5.59
CA LEU A 15 10.47 17.13 4.23
C LEU A 15 9.24 17.14 3.31
N CYS A 16 8.08 16.68 3.79
CA CYS A 16 6.83 16.71 3.02
C CYS A 16 6.38 18.15 2.71
N ASP A 17 6.52 19.08 3.64
CA ASP A 17 6.23 20.51 3.42
C ASP A 17 7.12 21.09 2.31
N ARG A 18 8.41 20.75 2.32
CA ARG A 18 9.38 21.26 1.34
C ARG A 18 9.23 20.67 -0.05
N TYR A 19 8.98 19.36 -0.14
CA TYR A 19 9.08 18.63 -1.41
C TYR A 19 7.75 18.08 -1.94
N ARG A 20 6.71 18.04 -1.09
CA ARG A 20 5.38 17.50 -1.42
C ARG A 20 4.23 18.44 -1.09
N SER A 21 4.50 19.74 -0.91
CA SER A 21 3.48 20.74 -0.58
C SER A 21 2.67 20.37 0.68
N GLY A 22 3.33 19.75 1.66
CA GLY A 22 2.75 19.29 2.92
C GLY A 22 2.00 17.96 2.85
N SER A 23 1.88 17.35 1.66
CA SER A 23 1.22 16.06 1.50
C SER A 23 2.15 14.90 1.91
N VAL A 24 1.74 14.16 2.94
CA VAL A 24 2.36 12.91 3.35
C VAL A 24 2.06 11.80 2.32
N PRO A 25 3.05 10.98 1.89
CA PRO A 25 2.80 9.85 1.00
C PRO A 25 1.79 8.87 1.60
N ARG A 26 0.70 8.59 0.89
CA ARG A 26 -0.27 7.56 1.32
C ARG A 26 0.39 6.17 1.25
N PRO A 27 0.13 5.26 2.20
CA PRO A 27 -0.87 5.35 3.27
C PRO A 27 -0.28 5.84 4.61
N LEU A 28 0.92 6.41 4.60
CA LEU A 28 1.52 6.98 5.82
C LEU A 28 0.60 8.06 6.39
N LEU A 29 0.56 8.13 7.72
CA LEU A 29 -0.36 8.97 8.47
C LEU A 29 0.31 9.41 9.76
N PHE A 30 0.32 10.72 9.97
CA PHE A 30 0.70 11.32 11.24
C PHE A 30 -0.55 11.83 11.96
N GLU A 31 -0.79 11.31 13.16
CA GLU A 31 -1.82 11.76 14.08
C GLU A 31 -1.21 11.78 15.48
N THR A 32 -1.33 12.91 16.16
CA THR A 32 -0.82 13.12 17.52
C THR A 32 -1.86 13.86 18.37
N ASP A 33 -1.86 13.58 19.67
CA ASP A 33 -2.64 14.26 20.69
C ASP A 33 -1.81 15.33 21.43
N GLU A 34 -0.58 15.60 21.00
CA GLU A 34 0.29 16.63 21.58
C GLU A 34 -0.16 18.04 21.18
N ASP A 35 -0.57 18.82 22.18
CA ASP A 35 -0.89 20.24 22.02
C ASP A 35 0.39 21.09 21.95
N VAL A 36 0.60 21.74 20.81
CA VAL A 36 1.71 22.68 20.59
C VAL A 36 1.17 23.97 19.99
N THR A 37 1.64 25.12 20.48
CA THR A 37 1.23 26.42 19.93
C THR A 37 1.78 26.60 18.51
N VAL A 38 1.09 27.41 17.70
CA VAL A 38 1.52 27.69 16.32
C VAL A 38 2.94 28.28 16.29
N ASP A 39 3.24 29.26 17.13
CA ASP A 39 4.56 29.91 17.19
C ASP A 39 5.68 28.94 17.60
N GLU A 40 5.38 27.99 18.51
CA GLU A 40 6.31 26.95 18.91
C GLU A 40 6.57 25.99 17.75
N MET A 41 5.50 25.54 17.08
CA MET A 41 5.61 24.64 15.94
C MET A 41 6.37 25.27 14.77
N ASP A 42 6.14 26.56 14.48
CA ASP A 42 6.85 27.29 13.43
C ASP A 42 8.34 27.48 13.75
N ARG A 43 8.70 27.60 15.04
CA ARG A 43 10.10 27.59 15.46
C ARG A 43 10.72 26.22 15.26
N ARG A 44 10.08 25.16 15.77
CA ARG A 44 10.54 23.78 15.64
C ARG A 44 10.73 23.35 14.19
N ARG A 45 9.82 23.74 13.29
CA ARG A 45 9.93 23.45 11.85
C ARG A 45 11.12 24.14 11.21
N ARG A 46 11.44 25.38 11.59
CA ARG A 46 12.61 26.10 11.09
C ARG A 46 13.91 25.46 11.59
N ASP A 47 14.01 25.22 12.89
CA ASP A 47 15.19 24.60 13.51
C ASP A 47 15.43 23.19 12.93
N MET A 48 14.36 22.41 12.74
CA MET A 48 14.42 21.10 12.11
C MET A 48 14.88 21.17 10.65
N TRP A 49 14.41 22.18 9.89
CA TRP A 49 14.83 22.34 8.51
C TRP A 49 16.33 22.66 8.41
N GLU A 50 16.84 23.57 9.23
CA GLU A 50 18.27 23.87 9.30
C GLU A 50 19.09 22.60 9.64
N SER A 51 18.65 21.85 10.65
CA SER A 51 19.30 20.58 11.02
C SER A 51 19.27 19.53 9.90
N LEU A 52 18.18 19.46 9.11
CA LEU A 52 18.08 18.54 7.98
C LEU A 52 19.02 18.93 6.84
N GLN A 53 19.20 20.23 6.57
CA GLN A 53 20.12 20.70 5.54
C GLN A 53 21.57 20.36 5.86
N ASP A 54 21.95 20.36 7.14
CA ASP A 54 23.31 20.00 7.57
C ASP A 54 23.56 18.49 7.50
N ARG A 55 22.52 17.66 7.67
CA ARG A 55 22.63 16.20 7.78
C ARG A 55 22.41 15.47 6.45
N LEU A 56 21.55 15.99 5.59
CA LEU A 56 21.22 15.37 4.31
C LEU A 56 22.21 15.87 3.24
N ASP A 57 23.11 14.98 2.85
CA ASP A 57 24.02 15.21 1.73
C ASP A 57 23.38 14.77 0.39
N GLY A 58 24.16 14.84 -0.69
CA GLY A 58 23.70 14.47 -2.03
C GLY A 58 23.24 13.00 -2.18
N SER A 59 23.51 12.13 -1.19
CA SER A 59 22.97 10.77 -1.21
C SER A 59 21.44 10.72 -1.09
N PHE A 60 20.84 11.78 -0.56
CA PHE A 60 19.39 11.88 -0.36
C PHE A 60 18.65 12.46 -1.58
N ASP A 61 19.35 12.96 -2.60
CA ASP A 61 18.75 13.59 -3.77
C ASP A 61 17.78 12.65 -4.51
N GLY A 62 18.11 11.35 -4.59
CA GLY A 62 17.24 10.35 -5.19
C GLY A 62 15.95 10.14 -4.41
N VAL A 63 16.01 10.19 -3.07
CA VAL A 63 14.80 10.12 -2.22
C VAL A 63 13.91 11.31 -2.51
N ILE A 64 14.49 12.51 -2.62
CA ILE A 64 13.75 13.73 -2.96
C ILE A 64 13.06 13.56 -4.32
N GLU A 65 13.78 13.08 -5.34
CA GLU A 65 13.22 12.88 -6.69
C GLU A 65 11.97 11.97 -6.65
N VAL A 66 12.12 10.77 -6.08
CA VAL A 66 11.06 9.76 -5.98
C VAL A 66 9.92 10.24 -5.09
N MET A 67 10.24 10.85 -3.96
CA MET A 67 9.24 11.41 -3.04
C MET A 67 8.47 12.56 -3.69
N ARG A 68 9.09 13.35 -4.57
CA ARG A 68 8.42 14.44 -5.26
C ARG A 68 7.46 13.84 -6.31
N ALA A 69 7.98 13.21 -7.35
CA ALA A 69 7.21 12.69 -8.49
C ALA A 69 7.59 11.24 -8.76
N PRO A 70 6.98 10.27 -8.07
CA PRO A 70 7.14 8.88 -8.45
C PRO A 70 6.48 8.64 -9.80
N GLU A 71 7.03 7.72 -10.60
CA GLU A 71 6.40 7.22 -11.82
C GLU A 71 5.37 6.16 -11.49
N VAL A 72 5.69 5.33 -10.51
CA VAL A 72 4.83 4.30 -9.94
C VAL A 72 5.08 4.23 -8.44
N TYR A 73 4.03 3.94 -7.68
CA TYR A 73 4.18 3.62 -6.27
C TYR A 73 3.21 2.52 -5.85
N VAL A 74 3.57 1.79 -4.81
CA VAL A 74 2.77 0.77 -4.15
C VAL A 74 2.41 1.27 -2.74
N GLN A 75 1.13 1.26 -2.43
CA GLN A 75 0.62 1.53 -1.09
C GLN A 75 0.26 0.23 -0.42
N VAL A 76 0.73 0.01 0.79
CA VAL A 76 0.41 -1.18 1.59
C VAL A 76 -0.13 -0.70 2.93
N ARG A 77 -1.35 -1.13 3.26
CA ARG A 77 -1.92 -0.88 4.59
C ARG A 77 -2.58 -2.13 5.15
N SER A 78 -2.52 -2.31 6.46
CA SER A 78 -3.22 -3.40 7.15
C SER A 78 -4.07 -2.91 8.30
N TRP A 79 -4.95 -3.79 8.77
CA TRP A 79 -5.73 -3.65 9.99
C TRP A 79 -5.99 -5.03 10.61
N ASP A 80 -6.18 -5.05 11.93
CA ASP A 80 -6.68 -6.23 12.63
C ASP A 80 -8.20 -6.30 12.49
N GLU A 81 -8.72 -7.46 12.08
CA GLU A 81 -10.17 -7.69 12.00
C GLU A 81 -10.81 -7.86 13.39
N HIS A 82 -10.02 -8.21 14.42
CA HIS A 82 -10.49 -8.33 15.80
C HIS A 82 -10.54 -6.99 16.52
N ASP A 83 -9.59 -6.10 16.25
CA ASP A 83 -9.52 -4.77 16.84
C ASP A 83 -8.91 -3.75 15.85
N ARG A 84 -9.78 -3.02 15.15
CA ARG A 84 -9.35 -2.02 14.17
C ARG A 84 -8.54 -0.87 14.78
N SER A 85 -8.58 -0.67 16.10
CA SER A 85 -7.83 0.35 16.81
C SER A 85 -6.41 -0.07 17.19
N ASN A 86 -6.09 -1.36 17.03
CA ASN A 86 -4.77 -1.92 17.32
C ASN A 86 -3.71 -1.36 16.35
N LYS A 87 -3.01 -0.31 16.79
CA LYS A 87 -1.98 0.39 15.98
C LYS A 87 -0.75 -0.47 15.71
N ASP A 88 -0.50 -1.51 16.50
CA ASP A 88 0.66 -2.39 16.30
C ASP A 88 0.48 -3.32 15.10
N LYS A 89 -0.78 -3.58 14.70
CA LYS A 89 -1.14 -4.33 13.50
C LYS A 89 -1.51 -3.44 12.31
N GLN A 90 -1.26 -2.13 12.39
CA GLN A 90 -1.46 -1.21 11.28
C GLN A 90 -0.15 -0.96 10.55
N LEU A 91 0.21 -1.87 9.64
CA LEU A 91 1.27 -1.64 8.68
C LEU A 91 0.86 -0.48 7.77
N ARG A 92 1.79 0.44 7.52
CA ARG A 92 1.67 1.51 6.52
C ARG A 92 2.99 1.62 5.79
N VAL A 93 3.00 1.21 4.54
CA VAL A 93 4.20 1.22 3.72
C VAL A 93 3.88 1.88 2.39
N HIS A 94 4.76 2.77 1.96
CA HIS A 94 4.74 3.39 0.64
C HIS A 94 6.03 3.01 -0.06
N ILE A 95 5.95 2.34 -1.21
CA ILE A 95 7.12 1.95 -2.01
C ILE A 95 7.03 2.69 -3.32
N ALA A 96 8.07 3.38 -3.74
CA ALA A 96 8.00 4.26 -4.90
C ALA A 96 9.24 4.16 -5.76
N ARG A 97 9.06 4.44 -7.06
CA ARG A 97 10.12 4.42 -8.05
C ARG A 97 10.01 5.58 -9.04
N SER A 98 11.16 6.06 -9.48
CA SER A 98 11.34 6.95 -10.64
C SER A 98 12.60 6.52 -11.39
N GLY A 99 12.47 6.10 -12.65
CA GLY A 99 13.60 5.62 -13.44
C GLY A 99 14.32 4.44 -12.78
N ALA A 100 15.60 4.66 -12.42
CA ALA A 100 16.45 3.69 -11.75
C ALA A 100 16.47 3.81 -10.21
N LEU A 101 15.67 4.71 -9.65
CA LEU A 101 15.61 4.98 -8.21
C LEU A 101 14.41 4.26 -7.60
N GLY A 102 14.63 3.50 -6.53
CA GLY A 102 13.58 2.81 -5.77
C GLY A 102 13.75 3.03 -4.27
N TYR A 103 12.65 3.34 -3.57
CA TYR A 103 12.67 3.53 -2.12
C TYR A 103 11.44 2.94 -1.44
N VAL A 104 11.66 2.38 -0.26
CA VAL A 104 10.63 1.90 0.67
C VAL A 104 10.51 2.90 1.82
N PHE A 105 9.30 3.39 2.07
CA PHE A 105 8.96 4.25 3.20
C PHE A 105 8.06 3.45 4.16
N GLU A 106 8.62 3.00 5.27
CA GLU A 106 7.90 2.21 6.28
C GLU A 106 7.57 3.06 7.50
N GLN A 107 6.29 3.11 7.88
CA GLN A 107 5.91 3.81 9.09
C GLN A 107 6.19 2.97 10.34
N ALA A 108 6.74 3.59 11.37
CA ALA A 108 6.84 2.99 12.69
C ALA A 108 5.42 2.67 13.25
N PRO A 109 5.23 1.50 13.87
CA PRO A 109 3.96 1.16 14.51
C PRO A 109 3.73 2.00 15.78
N GLY A 110 2.48 2.03 16.24
CA GLY A 110 2.12 2.63 17.52
C GLY A 110 1.65 4.09 17.45
N LYS A 111 1.70 4.78 18.60
CA LYS A 111 1.32 6.19 18.73
C LYS A 111 2.51 7.09 18.37
N LEU A 112 2.25 8.14 17.61
CA LEU A 112 3.25 9.09 17.16
C LEU A 112 3.17 10.40 17.95
N THR A 113 4.34 10.92 18.31
CA THR A 113 4.59 12.27 18.84
C THR A 113 5.47 13.04 17.86
N TRP A 114 5.63 14.35 18.03
CA TRP A 114 6.47 15.15 17.14
C TRP A 114 7.92 14.65 17.04
N ASP A 115 8.44 14.09 18.13
CA ASP A 115 9.81 13.61 18.25
C ASP A 115 9.95 12.09 18.10
N SER A 116 8.84 11.35 18.04
CA SER A 116 8.88 9.90 17.84
C SER A 116 9.40 9.52 16.45
N PRO A 117 10.09 8.37 16.30
CA PRO A 117 10.38 7.79 15.00
C PRO A 117 9.08 7.61 14.21
N MET A 118 9.03 8.10 12.98
CA MET A 118 7.86 8.00 12.13
C MET A 118 8.09 7.13 10.92
N VAL A 119 9.17 7.40 10.16
CA VAL A 119 9.40 6.73 8.88
C VAL A 119 10.86 6.29 8.78
N THR A 120 11.03 5.05 8.33
CA THR A 120 12.31 4.55 7.83
C THR A 120 12.25 4.53 6.31
N VAL A 121 13.22 5.19 5.68
CA VAL A 121 13.38 5.21 4.22
C VAL A 121 14.55 4.32 3.86
N THR A 122 14.32 3.32 3.01
CA THR A 122 15.35 2.37 2.59
C THR A 122 15.45 2.35 1.08
N GLU A 123 16.66 2.50 0.56
CA GLU A 123 16.94 2.33 -0.87
C GLU A 123 16.65 0.88 -1.30
N CYS A 124 16.14 0.68 -2.51
CA CYS A 124 15.93 -0.66 -3.04
C CYS A 124 16.14 -0.71 -4.55
N ASP A 125 16.40 -1.92 -5.05
CA ASP A 125 16.50 -2.14 -6.48
C ASP A 125 15.11 -1.93 -7.12
N PRO A 126 14.97 -1.03 -8.11
CA PRO A 126 13.70 -0.76 -8.78
C PRO A 126 13.11 -1.96 -9.53
N SER A 127 13.91 -3.01 -9.79
CA SER A 127 13.47 -4.27 -10.39
C SER A 127 12.94 -5.30 -9.38
N ASP A 128 13.08 -5.04 -8.08
CA ASP A 128 12.72 -5.96 -7.00
C ASP A 128 11.60 -5.42 -6.09
N LEU A 129 10.86 -4.40 -6.54
CA LEU A 129 9.83 -3.72 -5.74
C LEU A 129 8.75 -4.68 -5.25
N GLY A 130 8.32 -5.63 -6.09
CA GLY A 130 7.33 -6.65 -5.68
C GLY A 130 7.81 -7.49 -4.50
N SER A 131 9.08 -7.88 -4.48
CA SER A 131 9.66 -8.61 -3.34
C SER A 131 9.80 -7.72 -2.11
N LYS A 132 10.13 -6.43 -2.28
CA LYS A 132 10.18 -5.47 -1.17
C LYS A 132 8.82 -5.26 -0.51
N VAL A 133 7.76 -5.15 -1.31
CA VAL A 133 6.38 -5.10 -0.79
C VAL A 133 6.08 -6.30 0.10
N VAL A 134 6.37 -7.51 -0.38
CA VAL A 134 6.08 -8.75 0.35
C VAL A 134 6.97 -8.91 1.58
N ALA A 135 8.21 -8.44 1.52
CA ALA A 135 9.11 -8.45 2.67
C ALA A 135 8.63 -7.58 3.83
N SER A 136 7.85 -6.52 3.54
CA SER A 136 7.20 -5.68 4.56
C SER A 136 5.92 -6.31 5.15
N LEU A 137 5.45 -7.44 4.61
CA LEU A 137 4.29 -8.18 5.12
C LEU A 137 4.73 -9.26 6.13
N PRO A 138 3.82 -9.70 7.03
CA PRO A 138 4.10 -10.88 7.84
C PRO A 138 4.39 -12.10 6.97
N SER A 139 5.33 -12.94 7.43
CA SER A 139 5.69 -14.17 6.75
C SER A 139 4.60 -15.23 6.97
N VAL A 140 3.72 -15.38 5.97
CA VAL A 140 2.59 -16.31 6.00
C VAL A 140 2.62 -17.14 4.72
N ALA A 141 2.46 -18.46 4.85
CA ALA A 141 2.38 -19.38 3.72
C ALA A 141 1.05 -19.21 2.96
N ALA A 142 0.96 -19.76 1.75
CA ALA A 142 -0.31 -19.84 1.03
C ALA A 142 -1.35 -20.61 1.87
N GLY A 143 -2.62 -20.20 1.80
CA GLY A 143 -3.73 -20.98 2.33
C GLY A 143 -3.87 -22.36 1.66
N ARG A 144 -4.79 -23.18 2.17
CA ARG A 144 -5.00 -24.56 1.66
C ARG A 144 -6.41 -24.81 1.13
N LEU A 145 -7.33 -23.87 1.28
CA LEU A 145 -8.67 -23.94 0.72
C LEU A 145 -8.60 -23.74 -0.81
N PRO A 146 -9.55 -24.32 -1.57
CA PRO A 146 -9.70 -24.01 -2.98
C PRO A 146 -10.04 -22.53 -3.19
N ASP A 147 -9.88 -22.06 -4.43
CA ASP A 147 -10.27 -20.70 -4.83
C ASP A 147 -11.70 -20.38 -4.40
N ILE A 148 -11.87 -19.26 -3.70
CA ILE A 148 -13.15 -18.85 -3.11
C ILE A 148 -13.71 -17.68 -3.91
N PRO A 149 -14.81 -17.87 -4.67
CA PRO A 149 -15.50 -16.76 -5.30
C PRO A 149 -16.00 -15.78 -4.23
N VAL A 150 -15.74 -14.49 -4.43
CA VAL A 150 -16.18 -13.42 -3.53
C VAL A 150 -17.35 -12.68 -4.16
N VAL A 151 -18.53 -12.86 -3.58
CA VAL A 151 -19.74 -12.16 -4.02
C VAL A 151 -19.80 -10.79 -3.33
N THR A 152 -19.69 -9.72 -4.10
CA THR A 152 -19.67 -8.32 -3.62
C THR A 152 -21.07 -7.70 -3.55
N ASP A 153 -21.96 -8.04 -4.49
CA ASP A 153 -23.39 -7.71 -4.44
C ASP A 153 -24.23 -9.00 -4.41
N PRO A 154 -24.90 -9.31 -3.27
CA PRO A 154 -25.81 -10.44 -3.19
C PRO A 154 -26.95 -10.39 -4.23
N ALA A 155 -27.39 -9.19 -4.63
CA ALA A 155 -28.52 -9.00 -5.55
C ALA A 155 -28.20 -9.42 -6.99
N GLU A 156 -26.93 -9.31 -7.42
CA GLU A 156 -26.46 -9.77 -8.74
C GLU A 156 -26.51 -11.29 -8.90
N HIS A 157 -26.67 -12.04 -7.80
CA HIS A 157 -26.88 -13.49 -7.79
C HIS A 157 -28.31 -13.89 -7.36
N ILE A 158 -29.18 -12.91 -7.12
CA ILE A 158 -30.63 -13.13 -6.92
C ILE A 158 -31.38 -13.05 -8.27
N THR A 159 -30.78 -12.51 -9.33
CA THR A 159 -31.32 -12.56 -10.70
C THR A 159 -31.17 -13.98 -11.28
N PRO A 160 -32.28 -14.66 -11.64
CA PRO A 160 -32.23 -16.04 -12.10
C PRO A 160 -31.75 -16.10 -13.56
N ALA A 161 -30.43 -16.10 -13.75
CA ALA A 161 -29.83 -16.48 -15.03
C ALA A 161 -29.80 -18.02 -15.23
N TRP A 162 -30.31 -18.80 -14.27
CA TRP A 162 -30.26 -20.26 -14.28
C TRP A 162 -31.68 -20.84 -14.24
N ARG A 163 -32.40 -20.73 -15.36
CA ARG A 163 -33.30 -21.82 -15.75
C ARG A 163 -32.37 -22.97 -16.19
N ASP A 164 -32.47 -24.12 -15.54
CA ASP A 164 -31.83 -25.40 -15.88
C ASP A 164 -30.42 -25.73 -15.33
N SER A 165 -30.24 -25.70 -13.99
CA SER A 165 -29.33 -26.67 -13.39
C SER A 165 -29.73 -27.09 -11.97
N LEU A 166 -30.34 -28.26 -11.87
CA LEU A 166 -30.65 -29.03 -10.65
C LEU A 166 -29.37 -29.64 -10.01
N ILE A 167 -28.21 -28.97 -10.09
CA ILE A 167 -26.89 -29.59 -9.77
C ILE A 167 -26.28 -29.09 -8.45
N TRP A 168 -26.82 -28.05 -7.81
CA TRP A 168 -26.39 -27.67 -6.45
C TRP A 168 -27.34 -28.29 -5.42
N ASP A 169 -27.16 -29.60 -5.17
CA ASP A 169 -27.90 -30.33 -4.12
C ASP A 169 -27.52 -29.86 -2.71
N ASP A 170 -26.38 -29.14 -2.57
CA ASP A 170 -25.95 -28.57 -1.30
C ASP A 170 -26.01 -27.02 -1.29
N VAL A 171 -26.80 -26.48 -0.37
CA VAL A 171 -26.87 -25.03 -0.10
C VAL A 171 -25.51 -24.50 0.33
N ASP A 172 -24.68 -25.36 0.93
CA ASP A 172 -23.38 -25.02 1.45
C ASP A 172 -22.30 -24.85 0.36
N GLU A 173 -22.52 -25.35 -0.85
CA GLU A 173 -21.59 -25.21 -1.98
C GLU A 173 -21.83 -23.92 -2.78
N ARG A 174 -22.89 -23.16 -2.49
CA ARG A 174 -23.20 -21.93 -3.23
C ARG A 174 -22.13 -20.87 -3.01
N PRO A 175 -21.74 -20.09 -4.04
CA PRO A 175 -20.72 -19.03 -3.93
C PRO A 175 -20.97 -18.06 -2.77
N VAL A 176 -22.22 -17.64 -2.55
CA VAL A 176 -22.61 -16.76 -1.43
C VAL A 176 -22.29 -17.39 -0.07
N ALA A 177 -22.57 -18.69 0.11
CA ALA A 177 -22.28 -19.40 1.37
C ALA A 177 -20.78 -19.54 1.59
N GLN A 178 -20.00 -19.80 0.53
CA GLN A 178 -18.54 -19.85 0.59
C GLN A 178 -17.92 -18.49 0.95
N THR A 179 -18.36 -17.41 0.29
CA THR A 179 -17.96 -16.03 0.61
C THR A 179 -18.26 -15.73 2.09
N GLN A 180 -19.47 -16.03 2.55
CA GLN A 180 -19.87 -15.76 3.93
C GLN A 180 -18.99 -16.50 4.93
N ARG A 181 -18.74 -17.81 4.75
CA ARG A 181 -17.85 -18.57 5.63
C ARG A 181 -16.45 -17.99 5.67
N PHE A 182 -15.92 -17.63 4.50
CA PHE A 182 -14.59 -17.04 4.40
C PHE A 182 -14.47 -15.75 5.21
N PHE A 183 -15.43 -14.84 5.12
CA PHE A 183 -15.42 -13.58 5.86
C PHE A 183 -15.93 -13.68 7.31
N GLN A 184 -16.66 -14.73 7.67
CA GLN A 184 -17.09 -15.00 9.05
C GLN A 184 -15.92 -15.39 9.95
N GLN A 185 -14.90 -16.06 9.42
CA GLN A 185 -13.66 -16.29 10.14
C GLN A 185 -12.81 -15.01 10.10
N PRO A 186 -12.57 -14.35 11.25
CA PRO A 186 -11.70 -13.18 11.26
C PRO A 186 -10.26 -13.58 10.93
N ALA A 187 -9.61 -12.79 10.10
CA ALA A 187 -8.19 -12.93 9.79
C ALA A 187 -7.32 -12.41 10.95
N ASP A 188 -6.11 -12.96 11.11
CA ASP A 188 -5.11 -12.42 12.04
C ASP A 188 -4.65 -11.02 11.61
N LEU A 189 -4.60 -10.82 10.29
CA LEU A 189 -4.30 -9.56 9.63
C LEU A 189 -4.97 -9.51 8.25
N THR A 190 -5.58 -8.37 7.95
CA THR A 190 -6.11 -8.06 6.62
C THR A 190 -5.46 -6.78 6.12
N GLY A 191 -5.28 -6.67 4.82
CA GLY A 191 -4.80 -5.42 4.26
C GLY A 191 -5.10 -5.22 2.79
N ALA A 192 -4.72 -4.05 2.30
CA ALA A 192 -4.87 -3.65 0.91
C ALA A 192 -3.52 -3.22 0.31
N ILE A 193 -3.23 -3.72 -0.89
CA ILE A 193 -2.08 -3.34 -1.71
C ILE A 193 -2.65 -2.59 -2.93
N ALA A 194 -2.23 -1.35 -3.13
CA ALA A 194 -2.58 -0.60 -4.33
C ALA A 194 -1.30 -0.32 -5.13
N VAL A 195 -1.23 -0.80 -6.38
CA VAL A 195 -0.17 -0.43 -7.33
C VAL A 195 -0.72 0.70 -8.18
N VAL A 196 -0.09 1.87 -8.13
CA VAL A 196 -0.67 3.12 -8.65
C VAL A 196 0.32 3.86 -9.55
N GLN A 197 -0.17 4.34 -10.68
CA GLN A 197 0.54 5.25 -11.55
C GLN A 197 0.72 6.62 -10.87
N GLY A 198 1.95 7.10 -10.80
CA GLY A 198 2.26 8.31 -10.05
C GLY A 198 1.80 9.62 -10.72
N ARG A 199 1.66 9.60 -12.05
CA ARG A 199 1.28 10.77 -12.86
C ARG A 199 0.57 10.36 -14.14
N SER A 200 -0.40 11.16 -14.57
CA SER A 200 -1.10 10.98 -15.84
C SER A 200 -1.23 12.32 -16.57
N LYS A 201 -1.01 12.31 -17.89
CA LYS A 201 -1.25 13.50 -18.74
C LYS A 201 -2.70 13.97 -18.75
N TYR A 202 -3.64 13.12 -18.30
CA TYR A 202 -5.06 13.43 -18.18
C TYR A 202 -5.43 13.96 -16.79
N GLY A 203 -4.42 14.26 -15.96
CA GLY A 203 -4.59 14.65 -14.57
C GLY A 203 -5.05 13.47 -13.69
N PRO A 204 -5.52 13.76 -12.47
CA PRO A 204 -5.77 12.73 -11.45
C PRO A 204 -6.77 11.65 -11.83
N ARG A 205 -7.77 11.98 -12.65
CA ARG A 205 -8.80 11.04 -13.10
C ARG A 205 -8.28 10.01 -14.10
N GLY A 206 -7.12 10.27 -14.71
CA GLY A 206 -6.47 9.35 -15.64
C GLY A 206 -5.38 8.52 -14.99
N ILE A 207 -5.28 8.53 -13.65
CA ILE A 207 -4.36 7.65 -12.93
C ILE A 207 -4.91 6.23 -12.94
N LEU A 208 -4.09 5.29 -13.40
CA LEU A 208 -4.39 3.88 -13.32
C LEU A 208 -3.94 3.31 -11.97
N GLU A 209 -4.77 2.44 -11.40
CA GLU A 209 -4.43 1.68 -10.21
C GLU A 209 -4.94 0.24 -10.29
N THR A 210 -4.22 -0.67 -9.65
CA THR A 210 -4.66 -2.05 -9.39
C THR A 210 -4.70 -2.25 -7.88
N ASN A 211 -5.85 -2.69 -7.38
CA ASN A 211 -6.09 -2.90 -5.96
C ASN A 211 -6.20 -4.38 -5.65
N LEU A 212 -5.43 -4.84 -4.67
CA LEU A 212 -5.47 -6.18 -4.10
C LEU A 212 -5.87 -6.08 -2.64
N MET A 213 -6.65 -7.04 -2.16
CA MET A 213 -6.85 -7.27 -0.73
C MET A 213 -6.24 -8.62 -0.37
N TRP A 214 -5.56 -8.68 0.79
CA TRP A 214 -5.09 -9.94 1.34
C TRP A 214 -5.68 -10.18 2.72
N ARG A 215 -5.86 -11.46 3.07
CA ARG A 215 -6.29 -11.92 4.39
C ARG A 215 -5.41 -13.08 4.83
N ASP A 216 -4.87 -12.98 6.04
CA ASP A 216 -4.08 -14.04 6.67
C ASP A 216 -4.99 -14.82 7.63
N ILE A 217 -5.46 -15.99 7.19
CA ILE A 217 -6.46 -16.78 7.91
C ILE A 217 -5.78 -17.65 8.99
N PRO A 218 -6.17 -17.52 10.27
CA PRO A 218 -5.54 -18.25 11.37
C PRO A 218 -5.55 -19.76 11.15
N GLY A 219 -4.38 -20.39 11.27
CA GLY A 219 -4.21 -21.83 11.14
C GLY A 219 -4.26 -22.37 9.70
N ASP A 220 -4.47 -21.52 8.69
CA ASP A 220 -4.53 -21.93 7.29
C ASP A 220 -3.48 -21.26 6.39
N GLY A 221 -3.55 -19.93 6.22
CA GLY A 221 -2.58 -19.19 5.41
C GLY A 221 -3.15 -17.94 4.73
N ARG A 222 -2.38 -17.38 3.80
CA ARG A 222 -2.68 -16.15 3.07
C ARG A 222 -3.54 -16.40 1.84
N TYR A 223 -4.54 -15.55 1.69
CA TYR A 223 -5.38 -15.43 0.50
C TYR A 223 -5.28 -14.02 -0.06
N VAL A 224 -5.21 -13.89 -1.37
CA VAL A 224 -5.16 -12.62 -2.08
C VAL A 224 -6.30 -12.59 -3.09
N MET A 225 -6.95 -11.44 -3.21
CA MET A 225 -8.00 -11.19 -4.19
C MET A 225 -7.79 -9.84 -4.84
N SER A 226 -8.00 -9.76 -6.15
CA SER A 226 -8.16 -8.48 -6.86
C SER A 226 -9.46 -7.82 -6.40
N LEU A 227 -9.50 -6.50 -6.29
CA LEU A 227 -10.73 -5.75 -6.04
C LEU A 227 -11.30 -5.26 -7.38
N ASP A 228 -11.73 -6.21 -8.22
CA ASP A 228 -12.38 -5.99 -9.51
C ASP A 228 -13.85 -6.42 -9.49
N GLU A 229 -14.50 -6.53 -10.65
CA GLU A 229 -15.93 -6.88 -10.77
C GLU A 229 -16.26 -8.31 -10.34
N SER A 230 -15.29 -9.24 -10.31
CA SER A 230 -15.55 -10.65 -9.97
C SER A 230 -14.39 -11.21 -9.15
N PRO A 231 -14.24 -10.76 -7.89
CA PRO A 231 -13.10 -11.09 -7.07
C PRO A 231 -13.11 -12.58 -6.70
N VAL A 232 -11.92 -13.19 -6.75
CA VAL A 232 -11.68 -14.55 -6.28
C VAL A 232 -10.54 -14.50 -5.26
N ALA A 233 -10.78 -15.02 -4.06
CA ALA A 233 -9.74 -15.18 -3.06
C ALA A 233 -8.95 -16.46 -3.34
N VAL A 234 -7.69 -16.28 -3.73
CA VAL A 234 -6.76 -17.33 -4.15
C VAL A 234 -5.69 -17.50 -3.07
N ALA A 235 -5.46 -18.75 -2.65
CA ALA A 235 -4.35 -19.07 -1.78
C ALA A 235 -3.03 -18.65 -2.43
N THR A 236 -2.29 -17.72 -1.80
CA THR A 236 -1.14 -17.08 -2.44
C THR A 236 0.03 -17.01 -1.47
N GLY A 237 1.13 -17.65 -1.84
CA GLY A 237 2.38 -17.62 -1.08
C GLY A 237 3.20 -16.34 -1.34
N PRO A 238 4.24 -16.09 -0.52
CA PRO A 238 5.05 -14.87 -0.64
C PRO A 238 5.66 -14.66 -2.03
N ARG A 239 6.18 -15.73 -2.65
CA ARG A 239 6.80 -15.66 -3.98
C ARG A 239 5.78 -15.34 -5.09
N GLU A 240 4.60 -15.96 -5.04
CA GLU A 240 3.54 -15.73 -6.02
C GLU A 240 3.02 -14.30 -5.94
N LEU A 241 2.85 -13.79 -4.71
CA LEU A 241 2.45 -12.41 -4.47
C LEU A 241 3.50 -11.41 -4.98
N ALA A 242 4.79 -11.65 -4.72
CA ALA A 242 5.86 -10.79 -5.21
C ALA A 242 5.88 -10.72 -6.75
N VAL A 243 5.75 -11.87 -7.42
CA VAL A 243 5.68 -11.94 -8.89
C VAL A 243 4.44 -11.22 -9.42
N ARG A 244 3.30 -11.36 -8.74
CA ARG A 244 2.07 -10.68 -9.14
C ARG A 244 2.22 -9.16 -9.06
N ILE A 245 2.70 -8.64 -7.93
CA ILE A 245 2.89 -7.21 -7.72
C ILE A 245 3.90 -6.65 -8.71
N GLN A 246 5.02 -7.35 -8.94
CA GLN A 246 6.02 -6.90 -9.90
C GLN A 246 5.44 -6.84 -11.32
N ARG A 247 4.61 -7.82 -11.71
CA ARG A 247 3.91 -7.79 -13.00
C ARG A 247 2.98 -6.57 -13.11
N ASP A 248 2.22 -6.27 -12.07
CA ASP A 248 1.32 -5.11 -12.07
C ASP A 248 2.10 -3.79 -12.18
N ILE A 249 3.28 -3.70 -11.55
CA ILE A 249 4.22 -2.56 -11.69
C ILE A 249 4.74 -2.46 -13.13
N ASP A 250 5.25 -3.57 -13.69
CA ASP A 250 5.86 -3.59 -15.02
C ASP A 250 4.83 -3.21 -16.11
N GLN A 251 3.58 -3.66 -15.97
CA GLN A 251 2.50 -3.30 -16.89
C GLN A 251 2.17 -1.80 -16.85
N LEU A 252 2.20 -1.16 -15.68
CA LEU A 252 1.99 0.29 -15.57
C LEU A 252 3.17 1.06 -16.18
N LEU A 253 4.40 0.60 -15.98
CA LEU A 253 5.59 1.22 -16.55
C LEU A 253 5.60 1.10 -18.08
N GLU A 254 5.30 -0.07 -18.62
CA GLU A 254 5.20 -0.29 -20.07
C GLU A 254 4.15 0.66 -20.69
N ARG A 255 3.02 0.86 -20.02
CA ARG A 255 2.00 1.82 -20.48
C ARG A 255 2.48 3.26 -20.46
N LEU A 256 3.18 3.68 -19.40
CA LEU A 256 3.75 5.02 -19.31
C LEU A 256 4.71 5.31 -20.48
N GLU A 257 5.55 4.33 -20.84
CA GLU A 257 6.51 4.43 -21.95
C GLU A 257 5.82 4.41 -23.32
N THR A 258 4.88 3.49 -23.53
CA THR A 258 4.27 3.25 -24.85
C THR A 258 3.17 4.25 -25.24
N HIS A 259 2.45 4.80 -24.26
CA HIS A 259 1.30 5.68 -24.52
C HIS A 259 1.60 7.18 -24.30
N TRP A 260 2.88 7.53 -24.08
CA TRP A 260 3.33 8.90 -23.80
C TRP A 260 2.51 9.56 -22.68
N GLU A 261 2.20 8.79 -21.63
CA GLU A 261 1.34 9.22 -20.51
C GLU A 261 2.13 9.91 -19.40
N SER A 262 3.41 10.24 -19.65
CA SER A 262 4.24 11.01 -18.75
C SER A 262 3.63 12.40 -18.50
N GLY A 263 2.85 12.51 -17.41
CA GLY A 263 2.35 13.77 -16.89
C GLY A 263 3.49 14.66 -16.37
N ARG A 264 3.17 15.93 -16.11
CA ARG A 264 4.10 16.86 -15.48
C ARG A 264 4.13 16.65 -13.96
N PRO A 265 5.19 17.10 -13.25
CA PRO A 265 5.24 17.06 -11.79
C PRO A 265 4.06 17.73 -11.08
N GLU A 266 3.40 18.68 -11.73
CA GLU A 266 2.19 19.35 -11.25
C GLU A 266 0.89 18.55 -11.46
N ASP A 267 0.88 17.50 -12.30
CA ASP A 267 -0.30 16.69 -12.61
C ASP A 267 -0.54 15.56 -11.58
N ARG A 268 -0.08 15.76 -10.34
CA ARG A 268 -0.20 14.80 -9.23
C ARG A 268 -1.50 15.03 -8.47
N TYR A 269 -2.17 13.93 -8.11
CA TYR A 269 -3.31 13.84 -7.17
C TYR A 269 -4.55 14.70 -7.42
#